data_AF-A0A3N7DJY2-F1
#
_entry.id   AF-A0A3N7DJY2-F1
#
_cell.length_a   1.000
_cell.length_b   1.000
_cell.length_c   1.000
_cell.angle_alpha   90.00
_cell.angle_beta   90.00
_cell.angle_gamma   90.00
#
_symmetry.space_group_name_H-M   'P 1'
#
loop_
_entity.id
_entity.type
_entity.pdbx_description
1 polymer ?
#
loop_
_entity_poly.entity_id
_entity_poly.type
_entity_poly.pdbx_seq_one_letter_code
_entity_poly.pdbx_strand_id
1 'polypeptide(L)'
;MQKLIAVLLFFIPTLTLAQNDKTFTSENKIYLPNIKTVLCYNSNKEQSLPVIMLNSSETITFSFDDLLAGTKNYWYTIEHCTAEWKPSQISTIDYLGSFNDDRIINYRYSSNTARKYTHYEISLPNTQIQPKIGGNYVLKVYLDGDKNKPVISQRFYVLDSQLAIAAEITNSLQVEFRNNKQKINFTVNHAFPIPNPYQDLKAVVMQNFNANTIQLNSRPSFVRPNQLVYNDLNTNDFWGDNEFRKFDTRSLRYKADNVKDIYRDKESVNVMLFQDAPRSVGAFGNQFDENGNFFIRNTDGRDDKTEAEYMGVLFTLNAAAPSSNGDAYVVGRFNNYTMSNENKLLYDASRKQFYGNIMLKQGLYDYEFAWFNKDTQQMETRAFEGAFFQTENSYQIFVYYRRPGARWDTLVGFTNLSNKVSDRR
;
A
#
# COMPACT_ATOMS: atom_id res chain seq x y z
N MET A 1 -20.15 67.18 -7.00
CA MET A 1 -20.40 66.28 -5.86
C MET A 1 -20.68 64.88 -6.41
N GLN A 2 -19.64 64.07 -6.63
CA GLN A 2 -19.80 62.67 -7.07
C GLN A 2 -19.72 61.77 -5.84
N LYS A 3 -20.79 61.02 -5.58
CA LYS A 3 -20.89 60.06 -4.48
C LYS A 3 -20.15 58.77 -4.86
N LEU A 4 -19.10 58.43 -4.12
CA LEU A 4 -18.46 57.12 -4.17
C LEU A 4 -19.38 56.10 -3.47
N ILE A 5 -19.86 55.09 -4.20
CA ILE A 5 -20.57 53.94 -3.64
C ILE A 5 -19.49 52.88 -3.35
N ALA A 6 -19.20 52.67 -2.06
CA ALA A 6 -18.36 51.58 -1.60
C ALA A 6 -19.20 50.29 -1.54
N VAL A 7 -18.93 49.34 -2.45
CA VAL A 7 -19.51 47.99 -2.40
C VAL A 7 -18.68 47.16 -1.43
N LEU A 8 -19.26 46.85 -0.28
CA LEU A 8 -18.69 45.97 0.74
C LEU A 8 -18.85 44.51 0.26
N LEU A 9 -17.77 43.91 -0.24
CA LEU A 9 -17.71 42.47 -0.56
C LEU A 9 -17.54 41.67 0.73
N PHE A 10 -18.65 41.09 1.23
CA PHE A 10 -18.62 40.07 2.28
C PHE A 10 -17.96 38.80 1.73
N PHE A 11 -16.72 38.54 2.14
CA PHE A 11 -16.09 37.22 2.02
C PHE A 11 -16.80 36.25 2.97
N ILE A 12 -17.72 35.44 2.44
CA ILE A 12 -18.27 34.29 3.15
C ILE A 12 -17.23 33.16 3.03
N PRO A 13 -16.59 32.71 4.12
CA PRO A 13 -15.74 31.52 4.05
C PRO A 13 -16.65 30.31 3.83
N THR A 14 -16.54 29.70 2.64
CA THR A 14 -17.14 28.39 2.38
C THR A 14 -16.40 27.35 3.21
N LEU A 15 -16.95 27.04 4.39
CA LEU A 15 -16.58 25.84 5.15
C LEU A 15 -16.98 24.63 4.29
N THR A 16 -16.01 24.08 3.55
CA THR A 16 -16.15 22.77 2.93
C THR A 16 -16.16 21.73 4.04
N LEU A 17 -17.37 21.32 4.45
CA LEU A 17 -17.55 20.13 5.29
C LEU A 17 -16.99 18.94 4.50
N ALA A 18 -15.89 18.36 4.97
CA ALA A 18 -15.42 17.07 4.48
C ALA A 18 -16.57 16.07 4.66
N GLN A 19 -17.14 15.60 3.54
CA GLN A 19 -18.10 14.51 3.59
C GLN A 19 -17.31 13.26 4.00
N ASN A 20 -17.51 12.79 5.23
CA ASN A 20 -17.04 11.47 5.61
C ASN A 20 -17.80 10.46 4.74
N ASP A 21 -17.08 9.78 3.85
CA ASP A 21 -17.61 8.67 3.07
C ASP A 21 -18.22 7.66 4.03
N LYS A 22 -19.55 7.54 4.04
CA LYS A 22 -20.27 6.62 4.94
C LYS A 22 -20.27 5.18 4.43
N THR A 23 -19.66 4.94 3.28
CA THR A 23 -19.72 3.66 2.57
C THR A 23 -18.32 3.09 2.41
N PHE A 24 -18.16 1.83 2.77
CA PHE A 24 -16.94 1.09 2.49
C PHE A 24 -16.68 0.99 0.99
N THR A 25 -15.42 1.13 0.63
CA THR A 25 -14.86 0.79 -0.67
C THR A 25 -14.14 -0.54 -0.56
N SER A 26 -13.82 -1.14 -1.69
CA SER A 26 -13.06 -2.40 -1.73
C SER A 26 -11.56 -2.17 -1.88
N GLU A 27 -11.07 -0.98 -1.49
CA GLU A 27 -9.66 -0.55 -1.53
C GLU A 27 -9.07 -0.47 -0.13
N ASN A 28 -7.74 -0.41 0.00
CA ASN A 28 -7.12 -0.05 1.27
C ASN A 28 -7.41 1.42 1.54
N LYS A 29 -8.23 1.73 2.53
CA LYS A 29 -8.63 3.11 2.83
C LYS A 29 -8.81 3.33 4.32
N ILE A 30 -8.35 4.48 4.78
CA ILE A 30 -8.58 5.01 6.12
C ILE A 30 -9.64 6.11 5.99
N TYR A 31 -10.74 5.97 6.73
CA TYR A 31 -11.90 6.87 6.65
C TYR A 31 -11.86 7.98 7.70
N LEU A 32 -11.08 7.77 8.76
CA LEU A 32 -11.01 8.69 9.89
C LEU A 32 -9.58 9.25 10.04
N PRO A 33 -9.39 10.57 10.09
CA PRO A 33 -8.07 11.21 10.07
C PRO A 33 -7.24 10.94 11.34
N ASN A 34 -7.88 10.56 12.45
CA ASN A 34 -7.21 10.17 13.69
C ASN A 34 -6.64 8.74 13.65
N ILE A 35 -6.99 7.95 12.64
CA ILE A 35 -6.49 6.59 12.49
C ILE A 35 -5.18 6.63 11.70
N LYS A 36 -4.12 6.05 12.27
CA LYS A 36 -2.80 6.06 11.66
C LYS A 36 -2.13 4.68 11.78
N THR A 37 -1.09 4.50 10.98
CA THR A 37 -0.20 3.33 11.03
C THR A 37 -0.97 2.02 10.92
N VAL A 38 -1.80 1.92 9.88
CA VAL A 38 -2.47 0.66 9.55
C VAL A 38 -1.45 -0.32 9.01
N LEU A 39 -1.33 -1.47 9.67
CA LEU A 39 -0.45 -2.57 9.30
C LEU A 39 -1.30 -3.80 8.98
N CYS A 40 -0.95 -4.50 7.91
CA CYS A 40 -1.57 -5.76 7.54
C CYS A 40 -0.55 -6.62 6.79
N TYR A 41 -0.14 -7.75 7.38
CA TYR A 41 0.87 -8.65 6.82
C TYR A 41 0.64 -10.08 7.30
N ASN A 42 1.21 -11.08 6.63
CA ASN A 42 1.23 -12.46 7.15
C ASN A 42 2.08 -12.52 8.42
N SER A 43 1.52 -12.99 9.53
CA SER A 43 2.13 -13.01 10.86
C SER A 43 3.50 -13.69 10.91
N ASN A 44 3.81 -14.58 9.95
CA ASN A 44 5.13 -15.24 9.86
C ASN A 44 6.23 -14.33 9.31
N LYS A 45 5.87 -13.23 8.63
CA LYS A 45 6.82 -12.28 8.04
C LYS A 45 6.24 -10.87 8.07
N GLU A 46 6.74 -10.06 8.99
CA GLU A 46 6.39 -8.63 9.09
C GLU A 46 6.62 -7.93 7.74
N GLN A 47 5.72 -7.01 7.39
CA GLN A 47 5.73 -6.33 6.09
C GLN A 47 5.73 -7.29 4.89
N SER A 48 5.26 -8.52 5.02
CA SER A 48 4.85 -9.28 3.84
C SER A 48 3.52 -8.74 3.29
N LEU A 49 3.16 -9.18 2.09
CA LEU A 49 1.80 -9.05 1.59
C LEU A 49 0.86 -9.92 2.46
N PRO A 50 -0.35 -9.48 2.81
CA PRO A 50 -1.27 -10.23 3.67
C PRO A 50 -1.96 -11.37 2.90
N VAL A 51 -1.16 -12.37 2.50
CA VAL A 51 -1.61 -13.63 1.89
C VAL A 51 -1.45 -14.74 2.91
N ILE A 52 -2.49 -15.54 3.11
CA ILE A 52 -2.47 -16.73 3.96
C ILE A 52 -3.00 -17.95 3.20
N MET A 53 -2.48 -19.13 3.51
CA MET A 53 -2.98 -20.38 2.93
C MET A 53 -4.30 -20.82 3.59
N LEU A 54 -5.30 -21.18 2.78
CA LEU A 54 -6.56 -21.76 3.23
C LEU A 54 -6.29 -23.08 3.98
N ASN A 55 -7.02 -23.34 5.08
CA ASN A 55 -6.87 -24.53 5.91
C ASN A 55 -5.46 -24.73 6.50
N SER A 56 -4.70 -23.65 6.67
CA SER A 56 -3.40 -23.66 7.35
C SER A 56 -3.47 -23.00 8.73
N SER A 57 -2.37 -23.03 9.48
CA SER A 57 -2.20 -22.26 10.71
C SER A 57 -1.71 -20.83 10.47
N GLU A 58 -1.53 -20.42 9.21
CA GLU A 58 -1.11 -19.06 8.89
C GLU A 58 -2.20 -18.05 9.27
N THR A 59 -1.75 -16.90 9.74
CA THR A 59 -2.63 -15.77 10.06
C THR A 59 -2.06 -14.50 9.48
N ILE A 60 -2.91 -13.50 9.27
CA ILE A 60 -2.49 -12.11 9.13
C ILE A 60 -2.51 -11.44 10.48
N THR A 61 -1.58 -10.52 10.70
CA THR A 61 -1.61 -9.55 11.80
C THR A 61 -2.11 -8.24 11.23
N PHE A 62 -3.19 -7.72 11.80
CA PHE A 62 -3.76 -6.43 11.46
C PHE A 62 -3.74 -5.52 12.69
N SER A 63 -3.20 -4.32 12.55
CA SER A 63 -3.15 -3.35 13.65
C SER A 63 -3.25 -1.92 13.16
N PHE A 64 -3.69 -1.01 14.03
CA PHE A 64 -3.72 0.43 13.78
C PHE A 64 -3.70 1.20 15.09
N ASP A 65 -3.41 2.50 15.02
CA ASP A 65 -3.51 3.39 16.18
C ASP A 65 -4.64 4.39 16.01
N ASP A 66 -5.33 4.69 17.10
CA ASP A 66 -6.24 5.83 17.23
C ASP A 66 -5.59 6.97 18.03
N LEU A 67 -5.31 8.08 17.36
CA LEU A 67 -4.68 9.28 17.94
C LEU A 67 -5.62 10.12 18.83
N LEU A 68 -6.92 9.81 18.91
CA LEU A 68 -7.82 10.43 19.90
C LEU A 68 -7.63 9.84 21.30
N ALA A 69 -6.84 8.78 21.43
CA ALA A 69 -6.61 8.03 22.66
C ALA A 69 -7.93 7.52 23.29
N GLY A 70 -7.83 6.97 24.50
CA GLY A 70 -8.97 6.34 25.17
C GLY A 70 -9.43 5.05 24.49
N THR A 71 -10.56 4.51 24.94
CA THR A 71 -11.11 3.26 24.41
C THR A 71 -12.33 3.54 23.57
N LYS A 72 -12.36 2.97 22.36
CA LYS A 72 -13.51 2.99 21.47
C LYS A 72 -13.92 1.58 21.09
N ASN A 73 -15.19 1.41 20.77
CA ASN A 73 -15.76 0.13 20.39
C ASN A 73 -15.58 -0.10 18.88
N TYR A 74 -14.42 -0.63 18.49
CA TYR A 74 -14.18 -1.06 17.11
C TYR A 74 -14.71 -2.46 16.87
N TRP A 75 -15.44 -2.62 15.78
CA TRP A 75 -15.95 -3.90 15.27
C TRP A 75 -15.31 -4.20 13.93
N TYR A 76 -15.24 -5.48 13.57
CA TYR A 76 -14.67 -5.92 12.31
C TYR A 76 -15.48 -7.04 11.67
N THR A 77 -15.46 -7.09 10.34
CA THR A 77 -16.00 -8.16 9.49
C THR A 77 -15.08 -8.34 8.29
N ILE A 78 -15.23 -9.44 7.56
CA ILE A 78 -14.54 -9.64 6.28
C ILE A 78 -15.57 -9.87 5.17
N GLU A 79 -15.30 -9.34 3.98
CA GLU A 79 -16.15 -9.50 2.80
C GLU A 79 -15.37 -10.12 1.66
N HIS A 80 -15.90 -11.19 1.06
CA HIS A 80 -15.30 -11.84 -0.10
C HIS A 80 -15.45 -10.99 -1.37
N CYS A 81 -14.38 -10.89 -2.17
CA CYS A 81 -14.33 -10.13 -3.41
C CYS A 81 -13.89 -11.00 -4.60
N THR A 82 -14.25 -10.57 -5.81
CA THR A 82 -13.76 -11.14 -7.07
C THR A 82 -12.28 -10.80 -7.31
N ALA A 83 -11.69 -11.37 -8.37
CA ALA A 83 -10.32 -11.04 -8.78
C ALA A 83 -10.10 -9.53 -9.02
N GLU A 84 -11.14 -8.82 -9.47
CA GLU A 84 -11.15 -7.36 -9.69
C GLU A 84 -11.61 -6.54 -8.47
N TRP A 85 -11.58 -7.12 -7.26
CA TRP A 85 -11.97 -6.43 -6.03
C TRP A 85 -13.42 -5.95 -5.98
N LYS A 86 -14.34 -6.62 -6.69
CA LYS A 86 -15.78 -6.36 -6.54
C LYS A 86 -16.37 -7.27 -5.46
N PRO A 87 -17.22 -6.77 -4.55
CA PRO A 87 -17.92 -7.62 -3.59
C PRO A 87 -18.64 -8.77 -4.30
N SER A 88 -18.36 -10.00 -3.87
CA SER A 88 -18.96 -11.18 -4.48
C SER A 88 -20.44 -11.28 -4.11
N GLN A 89 -21.27 -11.69 -5.07
CA GLN A 89 -22.72 -11.85 -4.88
C GLN A 89 -23.04 -13.23 -4.25
N ILE A 90 -22.35 -13.54 -3.15
CA ILE A 90 -22.47 -14.78 -2.38
C ILE A 90 -22.85 -14.46 -0.93
N SER A 91 -23.55 -15.39 -0.28
CA SER A 91 -23.99 -15.18 1.10
C SER A 91 -22.81 -15.32 2.06
N THR A 92 -22.85 -14.65 3.22
CA THR A 92 -21.78 -14.78 4.23
C THR A 92 -21.59 -16.22 4.68
N ILE A 93 -22.67 -17.01 4.73
CA ILE A 93 -22.61 -18.43 5.08
C ILE A 93 -21.78 -19.27 4.10
N ASP A 94 -21.68 -18.82 2.83
CA ASP A 94 -20.93 -19.50 1.77
C ASP A 94 -19.41 -19.35 1.99
N TYR A 95 -18.95 -18.25 2.59
CA TYR A 95 -17.52 -17.94 2.73
C TYR A 95 -17.02 -17.79 4.18
N LEU A 96 -17.89 -17.72 5.20
CA LEU A 96 -17.51 -17.61 6.61
C LEU A 96 -17.82 -18.87 7.40
N GLY A 97 -16.84 -19.28 8.21
CA GLY A 97 -16.86 -20.46 9.08
C GLY A 97 -17.78 -20.36 10.29
N SER A 98 -17.84 -19.18 10.91
CA SER A 98 -18.43 -18.98 12.23
C SER A 98 -19.29 -17.71 12.27
N PHE A 99 -18.84 -16.63 12.91
CA PHE A 99 -19.60 -15.39 13.05
C PHE A 99 -19.33 -14.44 11.87
N ASN A 100 -20.26 -13.51 11.66
CA ASN A 100 -20.15 -12.51 10.58
C ASN A 100 -19.28 -11.31 10.99
N ASP A 101 -19.32 -10.94 12.26
CA ASP A 101 -18.55 -9.84 12.82
C ASP A 101 -18.22 -10.10 14.29
N ASP A 102 -17.26 -9.33 14.80
CA ASP A 102 -16.80 -9.39 16.19
C ASP A 102 -16.17 -8.06 16.60
N ARG A 103 -15.94 -7.86 17.90
CA ARG A 103 -15.35 -6.66 18.47
C ARG A 103 -13.83 -6.81 18.65
N ILE A 104 -13.08 -5.77 18.35
CA ILE A 104 -11.64 -5.71 18.66
C ILE A 104 -11.47 -5.44 20.16
N ILE A 105 -11.06 -6.47 20.91
CA ILE A 105 -10.85 -6.39 22.37
C ILE A 105 -9.38 -6.29 22.77
N ASN A 106 -8.45 -6.62 21.88
CA ASN A 106 -7.02 -6.49 22.13
C ASN A 106 -6.56 -5.08 21.76
N TYR A 107 -6.40 -4.24 22.79
CA TYR A 107 -5.89 -2.88 22.65
C TYR A 107 -4.98 -2.49 23.82
N ARG A 108 -4.06 -1.57 23.57
CA ARG A 108 -3.09 -1.06 24.56
C ARG A 108 -2.92 0.45 24.41
N TYR A 109 -2.84 1.16 25.52
CA TYR A 109 -2.58 2.60 25.51
C TYR A 109 -1.11 2.89 25.24
N SER A 110 -0.83 4.01 24.59
CA SER A 110 0.54 4.48 24.44
C SER A 110 1.15 4.88 25.79
N SER A 111 2.45 4.69 25.93
CA SER A 111 3.19 5.05 27.14
C SER A 111 4.47 5.79 26.79
N ASN A 112 4.87 6.76 27.64
CA ASN A 112 6.04 7.61 27.41
C ASN A 112 6.06 8.40 26.08
N THR A 113 4.90 8.55 25.43
CA THR A 113 4.74 9.34 24.20
C THR A 113 4.23 10.75 24.46
N ALA A 114 4.71 11.74 23.69
CA ALA A 114 4.20 13.11 23.69
C ALA A 114 2.76 13.14 23.15
N ARG A 115 2.53 12.48 22.01
CA ARG A 115 1.19 12.30 21.45
C ARG A 115 0.60 10.98 21.93
N LYS A 116 -0.54 11.06 22.61
CA LYS A 116 -1.25 9.88 23.12
C LYS A 116 -2.00 9.18 22.00
N TYR A 117 -2.03 7.85 22.05
CA TYR A 117 -2.82 7.02 21.16
C TYR A 117 -3.22 5.71 21.83
N THR A 118 -4.16 5.00 21.22
CA THR A 118 -4.52 3.63 21.59
C THR A 118 -4.24 2.71 20.42
N HIS A 119 -3.42 1.70 20.65
CA HIS A 119 -3.05 0.68 19.67
C HIS A 119 -4.07 -0.46 19.70
N TYR A 120 -4.62 -0.84 18.54
CA TYR A 120 -5.56 -1.95 18.38
C TYR A 120 -4.94 -3.01 17.48
N GLU A 121 -5.17 -4.28 17.80
CA GLU A 121 -4.60 -5.41 17.06
C GLU A 121 -5.57 -6.59 17.00
N ILE A 122 -5.63 -7.26 15.85
CA ILE A 122 -6.28 -8.57 15.69
C ILE A 122 -5.40 -9.47 14.82
N SER A 123 -5.61 -10.77 14.97
CA SER A 123 -5.13 -11.77 14.01
C SER A 123 -6.32 -12.42 13.31
N LEU A 124 -6.16 -12.74 12.03
CA LEU A 124 -7.16 -13.41 11.21
C LEU A 124 -6.53 -14.55 10.40
N PRO A 125 -7.19 -15.70 10.22
CA PRO A 125 -8.43 -16.11 10.88
C PRO A 125 -8.28 -16.22 12.41
N ASN A 126 -9.39 -16.10 13.12
CA ASN A 126 -9.47 -16.35 14.57
C ASN A 126 -10.69 -17.21 14.91
N THR A 127 -10.97 -17.43 16.19
CA THR A 127 -12.09 -18.29 16.60
C THR A 127 -13.45 -17.78 16.13
N GLN A 128 -13.61 -16.46 15.92
CA GLN A 128 -14.88 -15.84 15.55
C GLN A 128 -15.05 -15.71 14.03
N ILE A 129 -14.01 -15.27 13.32
CA ILE A 129 -14.07 -15.01 11.87
C ILE A 129 -13.02 -15.87 11.14
N GLN A 130 -13.52 -16.78 10.30
CA GLN A 130 -12.70 -17.74 9.55
C GLN A 130 -13.15 -17.82 8.09
N PRO A 131 -12.29 -17.49 7.10
CA PRO A 131 -12.57 -17.76 5.69
C PRO A 131 -12.71 -19.27 5.41
N LYS A 132 -13.75 -19.66 4.67
CA LYS A 132 -13.98 -21.05 4.21
C LYS A 132 -13.43 -21.33 2.81
N ILE A 133 -13.25 -20.29 2.00
CA ILE A 133 -12.87 -20.40 0.58
C ILE A 133 -11.68 -19.49 0.27
N GLY A 134 -10.88 -19.88 -0.72
CA GLY A 134 -9.81 -19.04 -1.26
C GLY A 134 -10.37 -17.91 -2.12
N GLY A 135 -9.66 -16.78 -2.17
CA GLY A 135 -10.08 -15.58 -2.89
C GLY A 135 -9.57 -14.30 -2.26
N ASN A 136 -10.15 -13.19 -2.70
CA ASN A 136 -9.85 -11.85 -2.18
C ASN A 136 -10.79 -11.52 -1.05
N TYR A 137 -10.29 -10.86 -0.01
CA TYR A 137 -11.09 -10.42 1.12
C TYR A 137 -10.78 -8.97 1.49
N VAL A 138 -11.83 -8.24 1.87
CA VAL A 138 -11.71 -6.91 2.46
C VAL A 138 -12.11 -7.01 3.93
N LEU A 139 -11.15 -6.80 4.82
CA LEU A 139 -11.38 -6.53 6.23
C LEU A 139 -11.97 -5.13 6.38
N LYS A 140 -13.15 -5.03 7.00
CA LYS A 140 -13.86 -3.78 7.26
C LYS A 140 -13.91 -3.55 8.76
N VAL A 141 -13.36 -2.42 9.21
CA VAL A 141 -13.40 -1.97 10.61
C VAL A 141 -14.36 -0.79 10.72
N TYR A 142 -15.26 -0.82 11.71
CA TYR A 142 -16.30 0.20 11.92
C TYR A 142 -16.57 0.45 13.42
N LEU A 143 -17.22 1.57 13.74
CA LEU A 143 -17.53 1.97 15.12
C LEU A 143 -18.89 1.46 15.59
N ASP A 144 -18.98 1.11 16.88
CA ASP A 144 -20.22 0.87 17.62
C ASP A 144 -21.14 -0.21 17.02
N GLY A 145 -20.60 -1.15 16.24
CA GLY A 145 -21.39 -2.18 15.56
C GLY A 145 -22.17 -1.67 14.35
N ASP A 146 -21.99 -0.41 13.93
CA ASP A 146 -22.70 0.20 12.81
C ASP A 146 -21.79 0.32 11.58
N LYS A 147 -22.06 -0.49 10.54
CA LYS A 147 -21.29 -0.50 9.28
C LYS A 147 -21.37 0.82 8.50
N ASN A 148 -22.28 1.73 8.84
CA ASN A 148 -22.35 3.09 8.27
C ASN A 148 -21.38 4.08 8.94
N LYS A 149 -20.59 3.61 9.91
CA LYS A 149 -19.49 4.35 10.55
C LYS A 149 -18.14 3.71 10.18
N PRO A 150 -17.73 3.73 8.90
CA PRO A 150 -16.50 3.08 8.45
C PRO A 150 -15.26 3.73 9.07
N VAL A 151 -14.25 2.90 9.35
CA VAL A 151 -12.98 3.32 9.98
C VAL A 151 -11.82 2.95 9.05
N ILE A 152 -11.71 1.68 8.67
CA ILE A 152 -10.68 1.16 7.76
C ILE A 152 -11.29 0.09 6.85
N SER A 153 -10.93 0.10 5.57
CA SER A 153 -11.00 -1.06 4.69
C SER A 153 -9.58 -1.53 4.37
N GLN A 154 -9.33 -2.84 4.49
CA GLN A 154 -8.01 -3.43 4.29
C GLN A 154 -8.13 -4.74 3.49
N ARG A 155 -7.44 -4.79 2.35
CA ARG A 155 -7.34 -5.97 1.49
C ARG A 155 -6.42 -7.02 2.13
N PHE A 156 -6.81 -8.27 2.01
CA PHE A 156 -5.98 -9.45 2.24
C PHE A 156 -6.43 -10.61 1.34
N TYR A 157 -5.65 -11.67 1.28
CA TYR A 157 -5.81 -12.77 0.34
C TYR A 157 -5.81 -14.10 1.07
N VAL A 158 -6.66 -15.02 0.61
CA VAL A 158 -6.68 -16.41 1.09
C VAL A 158 -6.38 -17.31 -0.10
N LEU A 159 -5.23 -17.97 -0.06
CA LEU A 159 -4.73 -18.83 -1.13
C LEU A 159 -5.23 -20.26 -0.94
N ASP A 160 -5.99 -20.77 -1.91
CA ASP A 160 -6.29 -22.20 -2.03
C ASP A 160 -5.29 -22.81 -3.04
N SER A 161 -4.13 -23.23 -2.55
CA SER A 161 -2.99 -23.61 -3.40
C SER A 161 -3.29 -24.86 -4.24
N GLN A 162 -3.68 -24.66 -5.50
CA GLN A 162 -4.04 -25.75 -6.43
C GLN A 162 -3.08 -25.84 -7.63
N LEU A 163 -2.27 -24.82 -7.88
CA LEU A 163 -1.34 -24.77 -9.01
C LEU A 163 -0.03 -24.06 -8.65
N ALA A 164 0.99 -24.23 -9.50
CA ALA A 164 2.31 -23.62 -9.32
C ALA A 164 2.60 -22.59 -10.41
N ILE A 165 3.32 -21.52 -10.05
CA ILE A 165 3.69 -20.44 -10.97
C ILE A 165 5.21 -20.40 -11.06
N ALA A 166 5.75 -20.59 -12.26
CA ALA A 166 7.16 -20.35 -12.56
C ALA A 166 7.28 -19.01 -13.27
N ALA A 167 8.16 -18.12 -12.79
CA ALA A 167 8.28 -16.77 -13.31
C ALA A 167 9.73 -16.30 -13.36
N GLU A 168 10.02 -15.36 -14.24
CA GLU A 168 11.33 -14.74 -14.42
C GLU A 168 11.20 -13.24 -14.68
N ILE A 169 12.26 -12.51 -14.31
CA ILE A 169 12.40 -11.08 -14.58
C ILE A 169 13.52 -10.93 -15.62
N THR A 170 13.20 -10.29 -16.74
CA THR A 170 14.17 -10.00 -17.80
C THR A 170 14.12 -8.52 -18.17
N ASN A 171 15.08 -8.04 -18.95
CA ASN A 171 14.95 -6.71 -19.57
C ASN A 171 13.77 -6.69 -20.53
N SER A 172 13.21 -5.50 -20.79
CA SER A 172 12.22 -5.34 -21.85
C SER A 172 12.79 -5.83 -23.19
N LEU A 173 11.92 -6.50 -23.95
CA LEU A 173 12.21 -6.95 -25.31
C LEU A 173 12.11 -5.79 -26.31
N GLN A 174 11.49 -4.67 -25.92
CA GLN A 174 11.44 -3.45 -26.71
C GLN A 174 12.74 -2.67 -26.52
N VAL A 175 13.48 -2.46 -27.61
CA VAL A 175 14.84 -1.87 -27.57
C VAL A 175 14.84 -0.50 -26.89
N GLU A 176 13.81 0.31 -27.12
CA GLU A 176 13.66 1.63 -26.51
C GLU A 176 13.52 1.60 -24.98
N PHE A 177 13.04 0.50 -24.40
CA PHE A 177 12.79 0.36 -22.96
C PHE A 177 13.75 -0.60 -22.26
N ARG A 178 14.70 -1.20 -22.98
CA ARG A 178 15.60 -2.24 -22.46
C ARG A 178 16.33 -1.83 -21.17
N ASN A 179 16.68 -0.57 -21.02
CA ASN A 179 17.43 -0.06 -19.86
C ASN A 179 16.54 0.52 -18.75
N ASN A 180 15.24 0.66 -18.97
CA ASN A 180 14.33 1.36 -18.07
C ASN A 180 13.18 0.50 -17.56
N LYS A 181 12.90 -0.64 -18.21
CA LYS A 181 11.79 -1.52 -17.89
C LYS A 181 12.22 -2.94 -17.57
N GLN A 182 11.45 -3.55 -16.68
CA GLN A 182 11.56 -4.93 -16.24
C GLN A 182 10.35 -5.72 -16.75
N LYS A 183 10.64 -6.77 -17.51
CA LYS A 183 9.67 -7.65 -18.14
C LYS A 183 9.45 -8.87 -17.27
N ILE A 184 8.19 -9.21 -17.00
CA ILE A 184 7.81 -10.40 -16.25
C ILE A 184 7.19 -11.43 -17.18
N ASN A 185 7.87 -12.56 -17.34
CA ASN A 185 7.32 -13.74 -18.01
C ASN A 185 6.95 -14.76 -16.94
N PHE A 186 5.82 -15.44 -17.12
CA PHE A 186 5.45 -16.51 -16.21
C PHE A 186 4.68 -17.64 -16.90
N THR A 187 4.74 -18.81 -16.29
CA THR A 187 4.04 -20.02 -16.70
C THR A 187 3.24 -20.55 -15.52
N VAL A 188 1.96 -20.78 -15.74
CA VAL A 188 1.05 -21.42 -14.80
C VAL A 188 1.04 -22.91 -15.09
N ASN A 189 1.51 -23.72 -14.13
CA ASN A 189 1.53 -25.17 -14.22
C ASN A 189 0.34 -25.75 -13.45
N HIS A 190 -0.53 -26.50 -14.12
CA HIS A 190 -1.76 -27.03 -13.54
C HIS A 190 -1.90 -28.54 -13.77
N ALA A 191 -2.36 -29.28 -12.77
CA ALA A 191 -2.57 -30.73 -12.85
C ALA A 191 -4.00 -31.12 -13.24
N PHE A 192 -4.95 -30.18 -13.15
CA PHE A 192 -6.37 -30.40 -13.45
C PHE A 192 -6.74 -29.77 -14.80
N PRO A 193 -7.77 -30.28 -15.49
CA PRO A 193 -8.22 -29.72 -16.76
C PRO A 193 -8.83 -28.32 -16.55
N ILE A 194 -8.45 -27.39 -17.41
CA ILE A 194 -9.05 -26.06 -17.52
C ILE A 194 -9.62 -25.96 -18.93
N PRO A 195 -10.93 -26.21 -19.11
CA PRO A 195 -11.53 -26.31 -20.44
C PRO A 195 -11.40 -25.02 -21.25
N ASN A 196 -11.56 -23.85 -20.61
CA ASN A 196 -11.43 -22.56 -21.28
C ASN A 196 -10.49 -21.61 -20.50
N PRO A 197 -9.16 -21.73 -20.66
CA PRO A 197 -8.21 -20.90 -19.92
C PRO A 197 -8.33 -19.40 -20.24
N TYR A 198 -8.94 -19.03 -21.37
CA TYR A 198 -9.16 -17.64 -21.77
C TYR A 198 -10.35 -16.97 -21.05
N GLN A 199 -11.22 -17.75 -20.42
CA GLN A 199 -12.40 -17.25 -19.69
C GLN A 199 -12.30 -17.57 -18.19
N ASP A 200 -11.79 -18.75 -17.86
CA ASP A 200 -11.87 -19.29 -16.52
C ASP A 200 -10.69 -18.83 -15.64
N LEU A 201 -9.58 -18.40 -16.24
CA LEU A 201 -8.38 -17.97 -15.53
C LEU A 201 -8.09 -16.49 -15.73
N LYS A 202 -7.67 -15.85 -14.63
CA LYS A 202 -7.15 -14.48 -14.63
C LYS A 202 -5.88 -14.45 -13.80
N ALA A 203 -4.81 -13.89 -14.36
CA ALA A 203 -3.59 -13.63 -13.62
C ALA A 203 -3.42 -12.12 -13.40
N VAL A 204 -2.96 -11.74 -12.22
CA VAL A 204 -2.67 -10.35 -11.85
C VAL A 204 -1.20 -10.27 -11.49
N VAL A 205 -0.47 -9.33 -12.10
CA VAL A 205 0.93 -9.04 -11.77
C VAL A 205 0.99 -7.64 -11.14
N MET A 206 1.72 -7.52 -10.03
CA MET A 206 1.88 -6.28 -9.27
C MET A 206 3.36 -6.09 -8.91
N GLN A 207 3.85 -4.86 -8.93
CA GLN A 207 5.20 -4.47 -8.53
C GLN A 207 5.19 -3.86 -7.12
N ASN A 208 6.14 -4.24 -6.27
CA ASN A 208 6.40 -3.70 -4.92
C ASN A 208 5.16 -3.55 -4.03
N PHE A 209 4.21 -4.48 -4.13
CA PHE A 209 2.91 -4.40 -3.45
C PHE A 209 2.14 -3.09 -3.71
N ASN A 210 2.41 -2.42 -4.82
CA ASN A 210 1.76 -1.18 -5.23
C ASN A 210 0.58 -1.50 -6.16
N ALA A 211 -0.64 -1.40 -5.62
CA ALA A 211 -1.86 -1.69 -6.36
C ALA A 211 -2.06 -0.80 -7.62
N ASN A 212 -1.39 0.36 -7.69
CA ASN A 212 -1.45 1.24 -8.86
C ASN A 212 -0.69 0.68 -10.08
N THR A 213 0.15 -0.34 -9.88
CA THR A 213 0.97 -0.97 -10.93
C THR A 213 0.31 -2.21 -11.54
N ILE A 214 -0.87 -2.62 -11.04
CA ILE A 214 -1.52 -3.88 -11.42
C ILE A 214 -1.69 -4.01 -12.93
N GLN A 215 -1.20 -5.14 -13.48
CA GLN A 215 -1.46 -5.57 -14.85
C GLN A 215 -2.28 -6.87 -14.86
N LEU A 216 -3.45 -6.84 -15.51
CA LEU A 216 -4.35 -7.99 -15.63
C LEU A 216 -4.02 -8.80 -16.89
N ASN A 217 -3.98 -10.11 -16.75
CA ASN A 217 -3.67 -11.08 -17.79
C ASN A 217 -4.82 -12.10 -17.88
N SER A 218 -5.68 -11.94 -18.89
CA SER A 218 -6.81 -12.85 -19.14
C SER A 218 -6.55 -13.86 -20.27
N ARG A 219 -5.44 -13.70 -21.00
CA ARG A 219 -5.12 -14.54 -22.15
C ARG A 219 -3.66 -14.99 -22.09
N PRO A 220 -3.39 -16.30 -21.96
CA PRO A 220 -2.04 -16.81 -22.16
C PRO A 220 -1.65 -16.68 -23.63
N SER A 221 -0.36 -16.44 -23.87
CA SER A 221 0.25 -16.43 -25.20
C SER A 221 0.24 -17.82 -25.83
N PHE A 222 0.46 -18.86 -25.00
CA PHE A 222 0.42 -20.26 -25.43
C PHE A 222 -0.30 -21.14 -24.41
N VAL A 223 -1.12 -22.07 -24.91
CA VAL A 223 -1.73 -23.14 -24.13
C VAL A 223 -1.03 -24.45 -24.52
N ARG A 224 -0.34 -25.06 -23.56
CA ARG A 224 0.35 -26.35 -23.71
C ARG A 224 -0.29 -27.37 -22.76
N PRO A 225 -0.03 -28.68 -22.95
CA PRO A 225 -0.45 -29.67 -21.96
C PRO A 225 0.04 -29.29 -20.55
N ASN A 226 -0.89 -29.10 -19.61
CA ASN A 226 -0.63 -28.74 -18.21
C ASN A 226 0.08 -27.39 -17.97
N GLN A 227 0.20 -26.53 -18.99
CA GLN A 227 0.90 -25.25 -18.87
C GLN A 227 0.22 -24.12 -19.65
N LEU A 228 0.12 -22.95 -19.02
CA LEU A 228 -0.32 -21.72 -19.64
C LEU A 228 0.80 -20.69 -19.56
N VAL A 229 1.29 -20.24 -20.72
CA VAL A 229 2.48 -19.39 -20.83
C VAL A 229 2.05 -17.95 -21.10
N TYR A 230 2.55 -17.02 -20.28
CA TYR A 230 2.31 -15.58 -20.37
C TYR A 230 3.64 -14.87 -20.63
N ASN A 231 3.94 -14.63 -21.90
CA ASN A 231 5.19 -14.02 -22.34
C ASN A 231 4.99 -13.08 -23.56
N ASP A 232 3.78 -12.54 -23.72
CA ASP A 232 3.45 -11.60 -24.80
C ASP A 232 4.36 -10.37 -24.76
N LEU A 233 4.74 -9.82 -25.93
CA LEU A 233 5.71 -8.73 -26.02
C LEU A 233 5.28 -7.46 -25.25
N ASN A 234 3.97 -7.17 -25.19
CA ASN A 234 3.45 -5.88 -24.77
C ASN A 234 2.78 -5.91 -23.40
N THR A 235 2.66 -7.07 -22.76
CA THR A 235 2.10 -7.20 -21.40
C THR A 235 3.19 -7.31 -20.35
N ASN A 236 2.90 -7.05 -19.08
CA ASN A 236 3.82 -7.24 -17.95
C ASN A 236 5.21 -6.62 -18.14
N ASP A 237 5.28 -5.48 -18.84
CA ASP A 237 6.50 -4.69 -19.04
C ASP A 237 6.44 -3.45 -18.14
N PHE A 238 7.02 -3.58 -16.95
CA PHE A 238 6.93 -2.61 -15.86
C PHE A 238 8.08 -1.61 -15.94
N TRP A 239 7.87 -0.39 -15.49
CA TRP A 239 9.00 0.51 -15.25
C TRP A 239 9.85 -0.06 -14.13
N GLY A 240 11.16 -0.06 -14.32
CA GLY A 240 12.09 -0.54 -13.31
C GLY A 240 12.17 0.37 -12.09
N ASP A 241 11.59 1.58 -12.17
CA ASP A 241 11.62 2.59 -11.10
C ASP A 241 13.05 2.81 -10.58
N ASN A 242 13.21 3.26 -9.33
CA ASN A 242 14.51 3.44 -8.71
C ASN A 242 14.46 2.90 -7.27
N GLU A 243 15.62 2.68 -6.66
CA GLU A 243 15.68 2.29 -5.25
C GLU A 243 14.99 3.35 -4.41
N PHE A 244 14.14 2.92 -3.47
CA PHE A 244 13.41 3.81 -2.59
C PHE A 244 14.37 4.69 -1.79
N ARG A 245 13.97 5.94 -1.56
CA ARG A 245 14.63 6.78 -0.56
C ARG A 245 14.27 6.23 0.81
N LYS A 246 15.13 6.42 1.80
CA LYS A 246 14.86 5.95 3.16
C LYS A 246 15.20 6.98 4.20
N PHE A 247 14.56 6.96 5.35
CA PHE A 247 15.02 7.69 6.53
C PHE A 247 14.82 6.85 7.79
N ASP A 248 15.69 7.07 8.78
CA ASP A 248 15.71 6.30 10.02
C ASP A 248 15.43 7.21 11.21
N THR A 249 14.35 6.90 11.94
CA THR A 249 13.98 7.56 13.19
C THR A 249 13.83 6.59 14.33
N ARG A 250 14.35 5.35 14.20
CA ARG A 250 14.23 4.30 15.21
C ARG A 250 14.78 4.72 16.58
N SER A 251 15.66 5.71 16.63
CA SER A 251 15.95 6.50 17.82
C SER A 251 15.70 7.97 17.54
N LEU A 252 15.15 8.69 18.51
CA LEU A 252 15.00 10.15 18.47
C LEU A 252 16.09 10.87 19.27
N ARG A 253 17.06 10.13 19.82
CA ARG A 253 18.18 10.68 20.63
C ARG A 253 19.33 11.20 19.79
N TYR A 254 19.42 10.78 18.54
CA TYR A 254 20.43 11.20 17.59
C TYR A 254 19.85 11.27 16.17
N LYS A 255 20.57 11.93 15.27
CA LYS A 255 20.18 12.10 13.87
C LYS A 255 20.75 10.93 13.07
N ALA A 256 19.92 9.96 12.74
CA ALA A 256 20.30 8.81 11.94
C ALA A 256 20.22 9.11 10.44
N ASP A 257 20.18 8.07 9.61
CA ASP A 257 20.21 8.20 8.15
C ASP A 257 19.08 9.10 7.61
N ASN A 258 19.45 10.01 6.72
CA ASN A 258 18.62 11.04 6.11
C ASN A 258 17.85 11.99 7.06
N VAL A 259 18.17 12.02 8.35
CA VAL A 259 17.62 12.98 9.32
C VAL A 259 18.58 14.17 9.50
N LYS A 260 18.09 15.39 9.23
CA LYS A 260 18.86 16.63 9.37
C LYS A 260 18.76 17.22 10.78
N ASP A 261 17.54 17.33 11.31
CA ASP A 261 17.27 17.87 12.64
C ASP A 261 16.06 17.22 13.29
N ILE A 262 16.05 17.21 14.63
CA ILE A 262 14.93 16.75 15.46
C ILE A 262 14.62 17.86 16.45
N TYR A 263 13.36 18.32 16.45
CA TYR A 263 12.83 19.32 17.37
C TYR A 263 11.82 18.66 18.29
N ARG A 264 12.05 18.71 19.59
CA ARG A 264 11.17 18.10 20.59
C ARG A 264 10.77 19.12 21.64
N ASP A 265 9.47 19.21 21.87
CA ASP A 265 8.89 19.92 23.01
C ASP A 265 8.01 18.95 23.83
N LYS A 266 7.19 19.47 24.75
CA LYS A 266 6.34 18.64 25.62
C LYS A 266 5.13 18.04 24.90
N GLU A 267 4.70 18.62 23.80
CA GLU A 267 3.45 18.32 23.09
C GLU A 267 3.71 17.70 21.70
N SER A 268 4.89 17.91 21.13
CA SER A 268 5.21 17.54 19.76
C SER A 268 6.66 17.09 19.57
N VAL A 269 6.84 16.19 18.59
CA VAL A 269 8.12 15.81 18.01
C VAL A 269 8.05 16.13 16.52
N ASN A 270 9.04 16.87 16.01
CA ASN A 270 9.16 17.18 14.59
C ASN A 270 10.53 16.76 14.09
N VAL A 271 10.57 16.14 12.92
CA VAL A 271 11.78 15.66 12.27
C VAL A 271 11.92 16.36 10.93
N MET A 272 13.06 17.00 10.69
CA MET A 272 13.42 17.55 9.40
C MET A 272 14.37 16.60 8.71
N LEU A 273 14.01 16.14 7.51
CA LEU A 273 14.88 15.33 6.67
C LEU A 273 15.87 16.22 5.91
N PHE A 274 16.92 15.61 5.35
CA PHE A 274 17.74 16.30 4.36
C PHE A 274 16.89 16.67 3.13
N GLN A 275 17.34 17.69 2.40
CA GLN A 275 16.66 18.10 1.17
C GLN A 275 17.05 17.15 0.04
N ASP A 276 16.05 16.50 -0.55
CA ASP A 276 16.22 15.60 -1.67
C ASP A 276 16.41 16.37 -2.98
N ALA A 277 17.11 15.76 -3.94
CA ALA A 277 17.15 16.20 -5.33
C ALA A 277 16.57 15.12 -6.25
N PRO A 278 16.05 15.48 -7.44
CA PRO A 278 15.65 14.50 -8.46
C PRO A 278 16.78 13.54 -8.79
N ARG A 279 16.44 12.26 -8.93
CA ARG A 279 17.32 11.17 -9.37
C ARG A 279 16.94 10.63 -10.76
N SER A 280 16.06 11.35 -11.47
CA SER A 280 15.57 10.96 -12.80
C SER A 280 16.61 11.07 -13.93
N VAL A 281 17.74 11.72 -13.67
CA VAL A 281 18.85 11.88 -14.61
C VAL A 281 20.13 11.33 -14.00
N GLY A 282 20.91 10.60 -14.79
CA GLY A 282 22.22 10.08 -14.40
C GLY A 282 22.31 8.56 -14.48
N ALA A 283 23.42 8.02 -13.98
CA ALA A 283 23.61 6.58 -13.86
C ALA A 283 22.86 6.04 -12.64
N PHE A 284 22.43 4.79 -12.72
CA PHE A 284 21.83 4.07 -11.60
C PHE A 284 22.81 3.98 -10.42
N GLY A 285 22.35 4.35 -9.23
CA GLY A 285 23.08 4.21 -7.98
C GLY A 285 22.41 3.14 -7.12
N ASN A 286 23.12 2.03 -6.90
CA ASN A 286 22.60 0.97 -6.04
C ASN A 286 22.53 1.45 -4.58
N GLN A 287 21.36 1.32 -3.97
CA GLN A 287 21.09 1.62 -2.58
C GLN A 287 20.25 0.49 -2.00
N PHE A 288 20.66 -0.05 -0.84
CA PHE A 288 19.81 -1.01 -0.13
C PHE A 288 18.57 -0.32 0.42
N ASP A 289 17.41 -0.85 0.06
CA ASP A 289 16.10 -0.48 0.53
C ASP A 289 15.30 -1.73 0.99
N GLU A 290 14.05 -1.51 1.38
CA GLU A 290 13.09 -2.53 1.75
C GLU A 290 11.89 -2.55 0.76
N ASN A 291 12.13 -2.20 -0.52
CA ASN A 291 11.15 -2.17 -1.60
C ASN A 291 9.85 -1.39 -1.24
N GLY A 292 9.98 -0.26 -0.54
CA GLY A 292 8.85 0.60 -0.18
C GLY A 292 8.21 0.27 1.17
N ASN A 293 8.74 -0.72 1.89
CA ASN A 293 8.27 -1.10 3.23
C ASN A 293 8.63 -0.04 4.28
N PHE A 294 7.99 -0.18 5.45
CA PHE A 294 8.32 0.61 6.62
C PHE A 294 8.23 -0.26 7.87
N PHE A 295 9.00 0.06 8.90
CA PHE A 295 9.06 -0.73 10.13
C PHE A 295 8.93 0.20 11.32
N ILE A 296 7.84 0.01 12.07
CA ILE A 296 7.65 0.73 13.34
C ILE A 296 8.61 0.15 14.37
N ARG A 297 9.49 1.00 14.87
CA ARG A 297 10.58 0.61 15.75
C ARG A 297 10.93 1.78 16.66
N ASN A 298 11.16 1.48 17.93
CA ASN A 298 11.66 2.39 18.95
C ASN A 298 12.79 1.71 19.73
N THR A 299 14.01 1.94 19.28
CA THR A 299 15.24 1.47 19.94
C THR A 299 15.52 2.15 21.27
N ASP A 300 14.82 3.24 21.59
CA ASP A 300 14.92 3.93 22.88
C ASP A 300 13.97 3.35 23.94
N GLY A 301 13.03 2.48 23.53
CA GLY A 301 11.95 1.91 24.34
C GLY A 301 11.99 0.37 24.42
N ARG A 302 10.93 -0.20 24.99
CA ARG A 302 10.74 -1.66 25.18
C ARG A 302 9.67 -2.26 24.27
N ASP A 303 8.68 -1.47 23.88
CA ASP A 303 7.56 -1.91 23.02
C ASP A 303 7.33 -0.91 21.88
N ASP A 304 7.77 -1.29 20.67
CA ASP A 304 7.61 -0.50 19.45
C ASP A 304 6.15 -0.11 19.15
N LYS A 305 5.18 -0.92 19.59
CA LYS A 305 3.77 -0.71 19.30
C LYS A 305 3.16 0.40 20.15
N THR A 306 3.63 0.58 21.39
CA THR A 306 3.00 1.46 22.38
C THR A 306 3.91 2.57 22.89
N GLU A 307 5.22 2.48 22.68
CA GLU A 307 6.19 3.47 23.14
C GLU A 307 6.81 4.28 21.98
N ALA A 308 6.56 3.90 20.72
CA ALA A 308 7.02 4.67 19.56
C ALA A 308 6.25 5.99 19.43
N GLU A 309 6.97 7.06 19.12
CA GLU A 309 6.42 8.41 19.03
C GLU A 309 5.74 8.70 17.69
N TYR A 310 4.73 9.57 17.70
CA TYR A 310 4.24 10.21 16.48
C TYR A 310 4.93 11.54 16.27
N MET A 311 5.45 11.73 15.06
CA MET A 311 6.28 12.86 14.67
C MET A 311 5.77 13.53 13.39
N GLY A 312 5.84 14.86 13.34
CA GLY A 312 5.71 15.60 12.09
C GLY A 312 7.02 15.52 11.30
N VAL A 313 7.01 14.83 10.17
CA VAL A 313 8.19 14.65 9.30
C VAL A 313 8.12 15.63 8.13
N LEU A 314 9.08 16.55 8.07
CA LEU A 314 9.22 17.51 6.99
C LEU A 314 10.05 16.92 5.85
N PHE A 315 9.37 16.64 4.74
CA PHE A 315 9.98 16.28 3.46
C PHE A 315 10.27 17.54 2.65
N THR A 316 11.38 17.56 1.93
CA THR A 316 11.74 18.65 1.01
C THR A 316 12.41 18.09 -0.24
N LEU A 317 11.90 18.46 -1.42
CA LEU A 317 12.44 18.07 -2.72
C LEU A 317 12.82 19.32 -3.52
N ASN A 318 14.10 19.44 -3.85
CA ASN A 318 14.69 20.52 -4.65
C ASN A 318 14.50 20.25 -6.15
N ALA A 319 13.26 20.37 -6.63
CA ALA A 319 12.88 20.10 -8.01
C ALA A 319 11.95 21.18 -8.57
N ALA A 320 12.10 21.49 -9.85
CA ALA A 320 11.07 22.21 -10.58
C ALA A 320 9.84 21.30 -10.81
N ALA A 321 8.67 21.90 -10.95
CA ALA A 321 7.46 21.17 -11.33
C ALA A 321 7.61 20.54 -12.73
N PRO A 322 7.36 19.23 -12.91
CA PRO A 322 7.43 18.55 -14.21
C PRO A 322 6.47 19.14 -15.27
N SER A 323 5.30 19.61 -14.85
CA SER A 323 4.36 20.34 -15.71
C SER A 323 3.64 21.44 -14.92
N SER A 324 2.95 22.34 -15.63
CA SER A 324 2.17 23.41 -15.02
C SER A 324 0.89 22.94 -14.33
N ASN A 325 0.38 21.75 -14.68
CA ASN A 325 -0.88 21.21 -14.17
C ASN A 325 -0.67 19.85 -13.51
N GLY A 326 -0.16 19.86 -12.29
CA GLY A 326 0.00 18.67 -11.49
C GLY A 326 0.30 18.96 -10.03
N ASP A 327 0.42 17.90 -9.25
CA ASP A 327 0.69 17.95 -7.81
C ASP A 327 1.75 16.89 -7.46
N ALA A 328 2.62 17.21 -6.50
CA ALA A 328 3.62 16.27 -5.99
C ALA A 328 3.17 15.64 -4.67
N TYR A 329 3.54 14.38 -4.44
CA TYR A 329 3.18 13.60 -3.26
C TYR A 329 4.38 12.80 -2.74
N VAL A 330 4.39 12.53 -1.43
CA VAL A 330 5.26 11.50 -0.84
C VAL A 330 4.49 10.20 -0.76
N VAL A 331 5.03 9.13 -1.35
CA VAL A 331 4.35 7.82 -1.43
C VAL A 331 5.24 6.70 -0.94
N GLY A 332 4.61 5.64 -0.44
CA GLY A 332 5.25 4.39 0.00
C GLY A 332 4.19 3.42 0.53
N ARG A 333 4.56 2.25 1.05
CA ARG A 333 3.55 1.35 1.64
C ARG A 333 2.84 1.93 2.85
N PHE A 334 3.50 2.79 3.62
CA PHE A 334 2.92 3.40 4.83
C PHE A 334 1.66 4.22 4.56
N ASN A 335 1.44 4.66 3.32
CA ASN A 335 0.22 5.33 2.87
C ASN A 335 -0.44 4.63 1.67
N ASN A 336 -0.16 3.34 1.47
CA ASN A 336 -0.68 2.52 0.38
C ASN A 336 -0.46 3.12 -1.03
N TYR A 337 0.60 3.92 -1.22
CA TYR A 337 0.87 4.66 -2.46
C TYR A 337 -0.32 5.54 -2.91
N THR A 338 -1.17 5.98 -1.99
CA THR A 338 -2.36 6.77 -2.31
C THR A 338 -2.06 8.25 -2.35
N MET A 339 -2.76 8.98 -3.21
CA MET A 339 -2.73 10.44 -3.24
C MET A 339 -3.81 10.97 -2.30
N SER A 340 -3.39 11.68 -1.26
CA SER A 340 -4.29 12.28 -0.28
C SER A 340 -3.83 13.71 0.04
N ASN A 341 -4.69 14.48 0.70
CA ASN A 341 -4.26 15.80 1.19
C ASN A 341 -3.17 15.69 2.27
N GLU A 342 -3.03 14.55 2.95
CA GLU A 342 -2.07 14.36 4.04
C GLU A 342 -0.63 14.16 3.56
N ASN A 343 -0.44 13.70 2.32
CA ASN A 343 0.87 13.44 1.74
C ASN A 343 1.17 14.30 0.51
N LYS A 344 0.32 15.28 0.21
CA LYS A 344 0.52 16.27 -0.84
C LYS A 344 1.59 17.28 -0.43
N LEU A 345 2.46 17.62 -1.36
CA LEU A 345 3.51 18.63 -1.20
C LEU A 345 3.06 19.99 -1.74
N LEU A 346 3.49 21.04 -1.07
CA LEU A 346 3.34 22.43 -1.51
C LEU A 346 4.55 22.83 -2.35
N TYR A 347 4.31 23.56 -3.43
CA TYR A 347 5.36 24.05 -4.33
C TYR A 347 5.67 25.52 -4.07
N ASP A 348 6.94 25.84 -3.83
CA ASP A 348 7.50 27.19 -3.84
C ASP A 348 8.23 27.43 -5.16
N ALA A 349 7.60 28.19 -6.07
CA ALA A 349 8.16 28.51 -7.37
C ALA A 349 9.41 29.42 -7.31
N SER A 350 9.55 30.23 -6.25
CA SER A 350 10.71 31.13 -6.10
C SER A 350 11.99 30.36 -5.79
N ARG A 351 11.85 29.24 -5.07
CA ARG A 351 12.95 28.34 -4.69
C ARG A 351 13.05 27.10 -5.57
N LYS A 352 12.03 26.81 -6.38
CA LYS A 352 11.87 25.56 -7.13
C LYS A 352 11.96 24.36 -6.19
N GLN A 353 11.12 24.38 -5.16
CA GLN A 353 11.13 23.42 -4.08
C GLN A 353 9.73 22.94 -3.76
N PHE A 354 9.59 21.64 -3.49
CA PHE A 354 8.42 21.04 -2.89
C PHE A 354 8.68 20.75 -1.41
N TYR A 355 7.68 20.95 -0.55
CA TYR A 355 7.78 20.62 0.87
C TYR A 355 6.43 20.21 1.45
N GLY A 356 6.46 19.36 2.48
CA GLY A 356 5.26 18.91 3.16
C GLY A 356 5.60 18.25 4.49
N ASN A 357 4.72 18.40 5.46
CA ASN A 357 4.86 17.81 6.80
C ASN A 357 3.83 16.69 6.95
N ILE A 358 4.32 15.45 7.16
CA ILE A 358 3.50 14.25 7.24
C ILE A 358 3.64 13.65 8.65
N MET A 359 2.52 13.35 9.28
CA MET A 359 2.49 12.71 10.60
C MET A 359 2.79 11.21 10.45
N LEU A 360 3.95 10.77 10.92
CA LEU A 360 4.40 9.38 10.88
C LEU A 360 4.77 8.90 12.28
N LYS A 361 4.66 7.59 12.50
CA LYS A 361 5.12 6.96 13.74
C LYS A 361 6.62 6.68 13.64
N GLN A 362 7.31 6.61 14.76
CA GLN A 362 8.75 6.36 14.81
C GLN A 362 9.11 5.03 14.13
N GLY A 363 10.14 5.05 13.28
CA GLY A 363 10.54 3.85 12.55
C GLY A 363 11.55 4.07 11.42
N LEU A 364 11.72 3.03 10.60
CA LEU A 364 12.44 3.05 9.33
C LEU A 364 11.43 3.11 8.20
N TYR A 365 11.59 4.02 7.25
CA TYR A 365 10.62 4.25 6.19
C TYR A 365 11.31 4.35 4.84
N ASP A 366 10.82 3.56 3.89
CA ASP A 366 11.05 3.80 2.48
C ASP A 366 9.97 4.74 1.91
N TYR A 367 10.38 5.63 1.01
CA TYR A 367 9.51 6.58 0.34
C TYR A 367 10.03 6.96 -1.06
N GLU A 368 9.12 7.49 -1.87
CA GLU A 368 9.41 8.13 -3.15
C GLU A 368 8.62 9.42 -3.28
N PHE A 369 9.07 10.29 -4.19
CA PHE A 369 8.26 11.39 -4.68
C PHE A 369 7.51 10.97 -5.94
N ALA A 370 6.19 11.17 -5.94
CA ALA A 370 5.33 10.96 -7.09
C ALA A 370 4.80 12.28 -7.65
N TRP A 371 4.69 12.36 -8.97
CA TRP A 371 4.01 13.43 -9.68
C TRP A 371 2.67 12.93 -10.19
N PHE A 372 1.60 13.67 -9.89
CA PHE A 372 0.28 13.47 -10.49
C PHE A 372 0.04 14.52 -11.56
N ASN A 373 -0.03 14.08 -12.81
CA ASN A 373 -0.37 14.94 -13.93
C ASN A 373 -1.89 14.99 -14.09
N LYS A 374 -2.48 16.18 -13.91
CA LYS A 374 -3.93 16.38 -13.99
C LYS A 374 -4.47 16.32 -15.42
N ASP A 375 -3.63 16.54 -16.42
CA ASP A 375 -4.04 16.45 -17.83
C ASP A 375 -4.20 15.00 -18.26
N THR A 376 -3.28 14.12 -17.84
CA THR A 376 -3.32 12.68 -18.18
C THR A 376 -4.05 11.83 -17.14
N GLN A 377 -4.33 12.39 -15.94
CA GLN A 377 -4.84 11.66 -14.77
C GLN A 377 -3.94 10.47 -14.38
N GLN A 378 -2.62 10.62 -14.56
CA GLN A 378 -1.64 9.58 -14.24
C GLN A 378 -0.70 10.03 -13.13
N MET A 379 -0.42 9.10 -12.22
CA MET A 379 0.60 9.24 -11.20
C MET A 379 1.85 8.47 -11.62
N GLU A 380 3.02 9.09 -11.46
CA GLU A 380 4.31 8.44 -11.72
C GLU A 380 5.41 8.95 -10.79
N THR A 381 6.33 8.08 -10.38
CA THR A 381 7.51 8.45 -9.59
C THR A 381 8.67 8.88 -10.48
N ARG A 382 8.71 8.35 -11.71
CA ARG A 382 9.77 8.55 -12.71
C ARG A 382 10.13 10.00 -13.01
N ALA A 383 9.19 10.92 -12.89
CA ALA A 383 9.43 12.36 -13.05
C ALA A 383 10.51 12.87 -12.08
N PHE A 384 10.56 12.32 -10.87
CA PHE A 384 11.52 12.67 -9.83
C PHE A 384 12.57 11.59 -9.58
N GLU A 385 12.19 10.31 -9.65
CA GLU A 385 13.05 9.19 -9.26
C GLU A 385 13.79 8.53 -10.43
N GLY A 386 13.27 8.63 -11.66
CA GLY A 386 13.79 7.91 -12.82
C GLY A 386 13.26 6.47 -12.94
N ALA A 387 13.82 5.72 -13.88
CA ALA A 387 13.50 4.31 -14.09
C ALA A 387 14.72 3.56 -14.63
N PHE A 388 15.16 2.52 -13.93
CA PHE A 388 16.36 1.75 -14.26
C PHE A 388 16.05 0.26 -14.21
N PHE A 389 16.46 -0.48 -15.24
CA PHE A 389 16.27 -1.93 -15.28
C PHE A 389 16.99 -2.65 -14.12
N GLN A 390 18.09 -2.09 -13.62
CA GLN A 390 18.91 -2.66 -12.56
C GLN A 390 18.29 -2.60 -11.17
N THR A 391 17.31 -1.71 -10.95
CA THR A 391 16.67 -1.49 -9.64
C THR A 391 16.13 -2.81 -9.08
N GLU A 392 16.36 -3.05 -7.80
CA GLU A 392 15.75 -4.16 -7.10
C GLU A 392 14.24 -3.92 -6.94
N ASN A 393 13.43 -4.80 -7.51
CA ASN A 393 11.99 -4.81 -7.33
C ASN A 393 11.52 -6.20 -6.91
N SER A 394 10.35 -6.23 -6.30
CA SER A 394 9.58 -7.46 -6.05
C SER A 394 8.31 -7.46 -6.90
N TYR A 395 7.98 -8.61 -7.48
CA TYR A 395 6.79 -8.82 -8.28
C TYR A 395 5.92 -9.91 -7.67
N GLN A 396 4.63 -9.69 -7.67
CA GLN A 396 3.63 -10.60 -7.13
C GLN A 396 2.72 -11.05 -8.24
N ILE A 397 2.55 -12.35 -8.37
CA ILE A 397 1.68 -12.95 -9.38
C ILE A 397 0.60 -13.72 -8.66
N PHE A 398 -0.65 -13.33 -8.89
CA PHE A 398 -1.85 -13.99 -8.39
C PHE A 398 -2.55 -14.66 -9.55
N VAL A 399 -3.00 -15.89 -9.37
CA VAL A 399 -3.77 -16.61 -10.38
C VAL A 399 -5.12 -17.00 -9.79
N TYR A 400 -6.18 -16.49 -10.39
CA TYR A 400 -7.56 -16.75 -10.01
C TYR A 400 -8.19 -17.69 -11.01
N TYR A 401 -8.86 -18.71 -10.50
CA TYR A 401 -9.62 -19.67 -11.29
C TYR A 401 -11.09 -19.62 -10.90
N ARG A 402 -11.94 -19.40 -11.90
CA ARG A 402 -13.38 -19.53 -11.81
C ARG A 402 -13.80 -20.82 -12.48
N ARG A 403 -14.06 -21.85 -11.67
CA ARG A 403 -14.54 -23.15 -12.18
C ARG A 403 -15.84 -22.96 -12.98
N PRO A 404 -16.10 -23.75 -14.03
CA PRO A 404 -17.38 -23.74 -14.72
C PRO A 404 -18.54 -23.90 -13.73
N GLY A 405 -19.51 -22.99 -13.77
CA GLY A 405 -20.65 -22.94 -12.85
C GLY A 405 -20.38 -22.34 -11.47
N ALA A 406 -19.14 -21.93 -11.16
CA ALA A 406 -18.81 -21.30 -9.88
C ALA A 406 -19.38 -19.88 -9.75
N ARG A 407 -19.77 -19.54 -8.51
CA ARG A 407 -20.34 -18.24 -8.14
C ARG A 407 -19.27 -17.20 -7.77
N TRP A 408 -18.01 -17.60 -7.62
CA TRP A 408 -16.90 -16.75 -7.20
C TRP A 408 -15.59 -17.13 -7.91
N ASP A 409 -14.62 -16.23 -7.83
CA ASP A 409 -13.24 -16.45 -8.28
C ASP A 409 -12.42 -16.99 -7.09
N THR A 410 -11.69 -18.09 -7.27
CA THR A 410 -10.81 -18.65 -6.24
C THR A 410 -9.37 -18.27 -6.52
N LEU A 411 -8.64 -17.73 -5.54
CA LEU A 411 -7.18 -17.53 -5.65
C LEU A 411 -6.50 -18.90 -5.55
N VAL A 412 -6.02 -19.43 -6.67
CA VAL A 412 -5.49 -20.79 -6.78
C VAL A 412 -3.96 -20.88 -6.84
N GLY A 413 -3.30 -19.75 -7.10
CA GLY A 413 -1.85 -19.65 -7.17
C GLY A 413 -1.37 -18.27 -6.75
N PHE A 414 -0.24 -18.25 -6.06
CA PHE A 414 0.46 -17.04 -5.68
C PHE A 414 1.96 -17.31 -5.74
N THR A 415 2.73 -16.36 -6.27
CA THR A 415 4.19 -16.34 -6.11
C THR A 415 4.68 -14.91 -5.96
N ASN A 416 5.79 -14.77 -5.24
CA ASN A 416 6.53 -13.52 -5.09
C ASN A 416 7.95 -13.77 -5.58
N LEU A 417 8.40 -13.00 -6.56
CA LEU A 417 9.76 -13.06 -7.11
C LEU A 417 10.43 -11.69 -7.01
N SER A 418 11.74 -11.67 -6.86
CA SER A 418 12.53 -10.44 -6.87
C SER A 418 13.76 -10.66 -7.73
N ASN A 419 14.23 -9.59 -8.38
CA ASN A 419 15.52 -9.57 -9.07
C ASN A 419 16.67 -9.23 -8.11
N LYS A 420 16.42 -9.20 -6.79
CA LYS A 420 17.48 -9.18 -5.77
C LYS A 420 18.43 -10.32 -6.07
N VAL A 421 19.67 -9.98 -6.37
CA VAL A 421 20.75 -10.96 -6.35
C VAL A 421 20.85 -11.41 -4.90
N SER A 422 20.29 -12.57 -4.57
CA SER A 422 20.57 -13.18 -3.29
C SER A 422 22.08 -13.28 -3.20
N ASP A 423 22.71 -12.58 -2.25
CA ASP A 423 24.09 -12.85 -1.89
C ASP A 423 24.16 -14.36 -1.68
N ARG A 424 24.79 -15.06 -2.63
CA ARG A 424 25.13 -16.46 -2.48
C ARG A 424 26.05 -16.50 -1.27
N ARG A 425 25.48 -16.79 -0.10
CA ARG A 425 26.24 -17.13 1.09
C ARG A 425 26.90 -18.48 0.88
#